data_AF-A0A1M5G6U0-F1
#
_entry.id   AF-A0A1M5G6U0-F1
#
_cell.length_a   1.000
_cell.length_b   1.000
_cell.length_c   1.000
_cell.angle_alpha   90.00
_cell.angle_beta   90.00
_cell.angle_gamma   90.00
#
_symmetry.space_group_name_H-M   'P 1'
#
loop_
_entity.id
_entity.type
_entity.pdbx_description
1 polymer ?
#
loop_
_entity_poly.entity_id
_entity_poly.type
_entity_poly.pdbx_seq_one_letter_code
_entity_poly.pdbx_strand_id
1 'polypeptide(L)' 'MKAFFEGIQYLFVDILFAPWDFLRSVELSSWFVANTINWIFVIICASALVYWIKQLKIFEDAGTEKQDTTAHSFLK' A
#
# COMPACT_ATOMS: atom_id res chain seq x y z
N MET A 1 11.73 39.39 13.44
CA MET A 1 11.17 38.31 12.60
C MET A 1 11.94 36.98 12.69
N LYS A 2 13.24 36.96 13.02
CA LYS A 2 14.04 35.72 13.16
C LYS A 2 13.40 34.64 14.06
N ALA A 3 12.96 35.02 15.26
CA ALA A 3 12.33 34.10 16.21
C ALA A 3 11.06 33.41 15.67
N PHE A 4 10.30 34.08 14.79
CA PHE A 4 9.11 33.48 14.17
C PHE A 4 9.48 32.33 13.22
N PHE A 5 10.49 32.55 12.37
CA PHE A 5 10.98 31.51 11.47
C PHE A 5 11.72 30.39 12.20
N GLU A 6 12.43 30.70 13.29
CA GLU A 6 13.04 29.69 14.16
C GLU A 6 12.00 28.81 14.86
N GLY A 7 10.87 29.40 15.29
CA GLY A 7 9.75 28.65 15.83
C GLY A 7 9.13 27.69 14.81
N ILE A 8 9.01 28.11 13.54
CA ILE A 8 8.57 27.23 12.45
C ILE A 8 9.59 26.09 12.25
N GLN A 9 10.88 26.41 12.15
CA GLN A 9 11.93 25.40 12.00
C GLN A 9 11.87 24.36 13.13
N TYR A 10 11.78 24.80 14.39
CA TYR A 10 11.70 23.91 15.54
C TYR A 10 10.49 22.97 15.46
N LEU A 11 9.32 23.50 15.09
CA LEU A 11 8.12 22.67 14.94
C LEU A 11 8.30 21.60 13.84
N PHE A 12 8.81 21.97 12.67
CA PHE A 12 8.86 21.04 11.55
C PHE A 12 10.04 20.07 11.60
N VAL A 13 11.22 20.54 12.01
CA VAL A 13 12.45 19.76 12.01
C VAL A 13 12.57 18.93 13.30
N ASP A 14 12.37 19.55 14.46
CA ASP A 14 12.68 18.88 15.72
C ASP A 14 11.47 18.14 16.29
N ILE A 15 10.24 18.63 16.05
CA ILE A 15 9.02 17.98 16.56
C ILE A 15 8.39 17.06 15.52
N LEU A 16 7.94 17.58 14.37
CA LEU A 16 7.16 16.80 13.41
C LEU A 16 7.97 15.73 12.70
N PHE A 17 9.30 15.92 12.54
CA PHE A 17 10.17 14.92 11.93
C PHE A 17 10.82 13.96 12.93
N ALA A 18 10.65 14.14 14.25
CA ALA A 18 11.19 13.22 15.25
C ALA A 18 10.82 11.74 14.99
N PRO A 19 9.59 11.37 14.58
CA PRO A 19 9.27 9.99 14.22
C PRO A 19 10.08 9.47 13.02
N TRP A 20 10.35 10.34 12.04
CA TRP A 20 11.13 9.98 10.85
C TRP A 20 12.62 9.83 11.14
N ASP A 21 13.18 10.69 12.00
CA ASP A 21 14.57 10.55 12.45
C ASP A 21 14.75 9.30 13.30
N PHE A 22 13.74 8.93 14.11
CA PHE A 22 13.71 7.65 14.80
C PHE A 22 13.76 6.48 13.80
N LEU A 23 12.89 6.45 12.79
CA LEU A 23 12.90 5.38 11.77
C LEU A 23 14.24 5.30 11.03
N ARG A 24 14.85 6.45 10.69
CA ARG A 24 16.19 6.50 10.08
C ARG A 24 17.26 5.91 11.00
N SER A 25 17.20 6.17 12.29
CA SER A 25 18.14 5.58 13.26
C SER A 25 17.98 4.06 13.37
N VAL A 26 16.75 3.56 13.29
CA VAL A 26 16.43 2.12 13.33
C VAL A 26 16.92 1.44 12.06
N GLU A 27 16.81 2.09 10.90
CA GLU A 27 17.27 1.57 9.61
C GLU A 27 18.74 1.12 9.64
N LEU A 28 19.61 1.90 10.30
CA LEU A 28 21.04 1.59 10.44
C LEU A 28 21.31 0.29 11.19
N SER A 29 20.36 -0.15 12.03
CA SER A 29 20.46 -1.39 12.82
C SER A 29 19.70 -2.56 12.18
N SER A 30 18.55 -2.28 11.57
CA SER A 30 17.72 -3.29 10.91
C SER A 30 16.78 -2.64 9.90
N TRP A 31 17.09 -2.87 8.63
CA TRP A 31 16.26 -2.45 7.51
C TRP A 31 14.84 -3.03 7.57
N PHE A 32 14.70 -4.29 8.00
CA PHE A 32 13.38 -4.93 8.11
C PHE A 32 12.49 -4.25 9.15
N VAL A 33 13.04 -3.93 10.31
CA VAL A 33 12.29 -3.28 11.39
C VAL A 33 11.88 -1.86 11.00
N ALA A 34 12.80 -1.09 10.39
CA ALA A 34 12.49 0.25 9.88
C ALA A 34 11.35 0.24 8.84
N ASN A 35 11.21 -0.86 8.09
CA ASN A 35 10.18 -1.02 7.06
C ASN A 35 8.93 -1.80 7.53
N THR A 36 8.74 -2.02 8.84
CA THR A 36 7.62 -2.84 9.36
C THR A 36 6.25 -2.34 8.87
N ILE A 37 6.03 -1.02 8.82
CA ILE A 37 4.78 -0.43 8.33
C ILE A 37 4.56 -0.75 6.85
N ASN A 38 5.61 -0.69 6.02
CA ASN A 38 5.53 -1.07 4.60
C ASN A 38 5.16 -2.54 4.45
N TRP A 39 5.77 -3.42 5.25
CA TRP A 39 5.43 -4.85 5.27
C TRP A 39 3.97 -5.10 5.65
N ILE A 40 3.42 -4.37 6.63
CA ILE A 40 2.00 -4.45 6.99
C ILE A 40 1.12 -4.09 5.80
N PHE A 41 1.40 -2.98 5.10
CA PHE A 41 0.62 -2.59 3.93
C PHE A 41 0.71 -3.62 2.79
N VAL A 42 1.90 -4.17 2.53
CA VAL A 42 2.08 -5.23 1.53
C VAL A 42 1.23 -6.46 1.87
N ILE A 43 1.20 -6.89 3.13
CA ILE A 43 0.39 -8.03 3.58
C ILE A 43 -1.10 -7.74 3.40
N ILE A 44 -1.57 -6.55 3.78
CA ILE A 44 -2.96 -6.14 3.62
C ILE A 44 -3.34 -6.18 2.13
N CYS A 45 -2.56 -5.53 1.26
CA CYS A 45 -2.81 -5.50 -0.18
C CYS A 45 -2.78 -6.92 -0.79
N ALA A 46 -1.80 -7.75 -0.44
CA ALA A 46 -1.72 -9.13 -0.90
C ALA A 46 -2.95 -9.94 -0.46
N SER A 47 -3.40 -9.78 0.79
CA SER A 47 -4.60 -10.47 1.29
C SER A 47 -5.87 -10.06 0.53
N ALA A 48 -6.02 -8.77 0.22
CA ALA A 48 -7.15 -8.26 -0.55
C ALA A 48 -7.13 -8.78 -2.00
N LEU A 49 -5.96 -8.84 -2.64
CA LEU A 49 -5.81 -9.41 -3.97
C LEU A 49 -6.15 -10.91 -4.00
N VAL A 50 -5.64 -11.68 -3.03
CA VAL A 50 -5.97 -13.11 -2.92
C VAL A 50 -7.46 -13.32 -2.70
N TYR A 51 -8.09 -12.51 -1.84
CA TYR A 51 -9.54 -12.53 -1.66
C TYR A 51 -10.27 -12.26 -2.98
N TRP A 52 -9.87 -11.22 -3.72
CA TRP A 52 -10.52 -10.84 -4.97
C TRP A 52 -10.40 -11.92 -6.04
N ILE A 53 -9.21 -12.53 -6.20
CA ILE A 53 -9.00 -13.64 -7.14
C ILE A 53 -9.89 -14.84 -6.78
N LYS A 54 -10.05 -15.14 -5.49
CA LYS A 54 -10.97 -16.20 -5.05
C LYS A 54 -12.42 -15.89 -5.40
N GLN A 55 -12.86 -14.63 -5.24
CA GLN A 55 -14.21 -14.21 -5.63
C GLN A 55 -14.42 -14.39 -7.13
N LEU A 56 -13.47 -13.92 -7.96
CA LEU A 56 -13.54 -14.10 -9.43
C LEU A 56 -13.69 -15.58 -9.81
N LYS A 57 -12.91 -16.47 -9.18
CA LYS A 57 -13.00 -17.90 -9.45
C LYS A 57 -14.37 -18.48 -9.08
N ILE A 58 -14.99 -18.05 -7.98
CA ILE A 58 -16.32 -18.51 -7.60
C ILE A 58 -17.36 -18.15 -8.67
N PHE A 59 -17.27 -16.94 -9.26
CA PHE A 59 -18.18 -16.51 -10.32
C PHE A 59 -17.93 -17.24 -11.64
N GLU A 60 -16.66 -17.52 -11.97
CA GLU A 60 -16.29 -18.36 -13.10
C GLU A 60 -16.87 -19.78 -12.96
N ASP A 61 -16.65 -20.41 -11.80
CA ASP A 61 -17.13 -21.77 -11.50
C ASP A 61 -18.67 -21.85 -11.45
N ALA A 62 -19.36 -20.75 -11.12
CA ALA A 62 -20.82 -20.69 -11.12
C ALA A 62 -21.44 -20.79 -12.52
N GLY A 63 -20.66 -20.55 -13.59
CA GLY A 63 -21.12 -20.68 -14.98
C GLY A 63 -22.28 -19.75 -15.36
N THR A 64 -22.61 -18.78 -14.51
CA THR A 64 -23.69 -17.79 -14.72
C THR A 64 -23.23 -16.61 -15.56
N GLU A 65 -21.92 -16.47 -15.80
CA GLU A 65 -21.37 -15.39 -16.60
C GLU A 65 -21.54 -15.68 -18.10
N LYS A 66 -22.25 -14.79 -18.80
CA LYS A 66 -22.27 -14.79 -20.27
C LYS A 66 -20.94 -14.26 -20.80
N GLN A 67 -20.00 -15.15 -21.08
CA GLN A 67 -18.83 -14.84 -21.91
C GLN A 67 -19.20 -14.97 -23.39
N ASP A 68 -19.95 -14.02 -23.94
CA ASP A 68 -20.08 -13.91 -25.39
C ASP A 68 -18.99 -12.97 -25.91
N THR A 69 -17.80 -13.53 -26.13
CA THR A 69 -16.62 -12.75 -26.58
C THR A 69 -16.53 -12.67 -28.12
N THR A 70 -17.52 -13.18 -28.84
CA THR A 70 -17.57 -13.11 -30.30
C THR A 70 -18.29 -11.84 -30.74
N ALA A 71 -17.53 -10.81 -31.12
CA ALA A 71 -18.12 -9.61 -31.74
C ALA A 71 -18.74 -9.89 -33.12
N HIS A 72 -18.41 -11.04 -33.72
CA HIS A 72 -18.78 -11.41 -35.06
C HIS A 72 -19.47 -12.77 -35.10
N SER A 73 -20.72 -12.78 -35.59
CA SER A 73 -21.63 -13.94 -35.72
C SER A 73 -21.06 -15.18 -36.46
N PHE A 74 -19.89 -15.09 -37.08
CA PHE A 74 -19.31 -16.11 -37.95
C PHE A 74 -18.05 -16.79 -37.41
N LEU A 75 -17.46 -16.29 -36.31
CA LEU A 75 -16.40 -17.00 -35.59
C LEU A 75 -17.05 -17.74 -34.42
N LYS A 76 -17.34 -19.02 -34.65
CA LYS A 76 -17.79 -19.97 -33.63
C LYS A 76 -16.60 -20.54 -32.87
#